data_AF-A0ABD5N9F7-F1
#
_entry.id   AF-A0ABD5N9F7-F1
#
_cell.length_a   1.000
_cell.length_b   1.000
_cell.length_c   1.000
_cell.angle_alpha   90.00
_cell.angle_beta   90.00
_cell.angle_gamma   90.00
#
_symmetry.space_group_name_H-M   'P 1'
#
loop_
_entity.id
_entity.type
_entity.pdbx_description
1 polymer ?
#
loop_
_entity_poly.entity_id
_entity_poly.type
_entity_poly.pdbx_seq_one_letter_code
_entity_poly.pdbx_strand_id
1 'polypeptide(L)'
;MIVFPLTHGDIFMQPGFGLFFCLLVILSVAYISHRYLHSRKFFKDKTWLLICLIWTVFTFIGLMGAVLPVSVYPARFWGFIPIGASILAGYMLEVIQEKVRLMGGDPRIITIIILFLIVLTSGYYKARVQVKPWPSDIGIFLDNQIQGYVNLAHLPPNTMVYPLCMEDKYVIGMDKMSLPWDRNTVIFRHSSDKLNPSQLTKFLRTYDYEYLMIESYCVEQCVTDTMKYHAETVSKSRARDQCIQNLASFLGELVVHNVYERRYTDNKTGLFFIQHNYED
;
A
#
# COMPACT_ATOMS: atom_id res chain seq x y z
N MET A 1 -14.69 -18.01 1.43
CA MET A 1 -14.36 -16.78 0.69
C MET A 1 -13.82 -17.20 -0.68
N ILE A 2 -14.71 -17.46 -1.63
CA ILE A 2 -14.34 -17.71 -3.03
C ILE A 2 -14.19 -16.32 -3.64
N VAL A 3 -13.00 -15.74 -3.53
CA VAL A 3 -12.72 -14.47 -4.20
C VAL A 3 -12.45 -14.82 -5.65
N PHE A 4 -13.42 -14.56 -6.52
CA PHE A 4 -13.17 -14.58 -7.96
C PHE A 4 -12.12 -13.53 -8.28
N PRO A 5 -11.13 -13.83 -9.14
CA PRO A 5 -10.09 -12.87 -9.47
C PRO A 5 -10.73 -11.64 -10.10
N LEU A 6 -10.65 -10.50 -9.39
CA LEU A 6 -10.83 -9.21 -10.04
C LEU A 6 -9.70 -9.07 -11.07
N THR A 7 -10.05 -8.63 -12.28
CA THR A 7 -9.10 -8.57 -13.40
C THR A 7 -7.98 -7.56 -13.15
N HIS A 8 -8.19 -6.59 -12.24
CA HIS A 8 -7.24 -5.56 -11.85
C HIS A 8 -7.19 -5.48 -10.32
N GLY A 9 -6.01 -5.64 -9.73
CA GLY A 9 -5.81 -5.59 -8.28
C GLY A 9 -4.38 -5.20 -7.95
N ASP A 10 -4.23 -4.29 -6.99
CA ASP A 10 -2.97 -3.88 -6.38
C ASP A 10 -2.36 -5.01 -5.53
N ILE A 11 -1.11 -4.91 -5.07
CA ILE A 11 -0.49 -5.82 -4.08
C ILE A 11 -1.36 -6.00 -2.83
N PHE A 12 -2.20 -5.00 -2.53
CA PHE A 12 -3.16 -5.02 -1.44
C PHE A 12 -4.43 -5.82 -1.76
N MET A 13 -4.78 -5.97 -3.05
CA MET A 13 -5.88 -6.84 -3.50
C MET A 13 -5.38 -8.26 -3.71
N GLN A 14 -5.41 -9.03 -2.63
CA GLN A 14 -4.88 -10.39 -2.69
C GLN A 14 -5.84 -11.32 -3.45
N PRO A 15 -5.33 -12.07 -4.46
CA PRO A 15 -6.07 -13.20 -5.01
C PRO A 15 -6.36 -14.18 -3.87
N GLY A 16 -7.63 -14.58 -3.74
CA GLY A 16 -8.12 -15.41 -2.63
C GLY A 16 -7.35 -16.73 -2.46
N PHE A 17 -7.69 -17.49 -1.43
CA PHE A 17 -6.96 -18.71 -1.08
C PHE A 17 -7.13 -19.89 -2.05
N GLY A 18 -8.00 -19.77 -3.05
CA GLY A 18 -8.35 -20.85 -3.98
C GLY A 18 -9.44 -21.76 -3.42
N LEU A 19 -10.24 -22.34 -4.31
CA LEU A 19 -11.43 -23.11 -3.94
C LEU A 19 -11.07 -24.33 -3.08
N PHE A 20 -10.11 -25.15 -3.51
CA PHE A 20 -9.80 -26.40 -2.82
C PHE A 20 -9.16 -26.19 -1.45
N PHE A 21 -8.30 -25.18 -1.30
CA PHE A 21 -7.76 -24.81 0.00
C PHE A 21 -8.87 -24.35 0.94
N CYS A 22 -9.77 -23.46 0.47
CA CYS A 22 -10.92 -23.04 1.26
C CYS A 22 -11.82 -24.22 1.68
N LEU A 23 -12.06 -25.18 0.78
CA LEU A 23 -12.85 -26.37 1.08
C LEU A 23 -12.19 -27.21 2.18
N LEU A 24 -10.87 -27.44 2.12
CA LEU A 24 -10.16 -28.18 3.18
C LEU A 24 -10.26 -27.48 4.53
N VAL A 25 -10.13 -26.15 4.57
CA VAL A 25 -10.28 -25.38 5.82
C VAL A 25 -11.70 -25.49 6.35
N ILE A 26 -12.72 -25.32 5.50
CA ILE A 26 -14.14 -25.42 5.90
C ILE A 26 -14.45 -26.83 6.43
N LEU A 27 -14.00 -27.87 5.73
CA LEU A 27 -14.16 -29.26 6.16
C LEU A 27 -13.44 -29.53 7.47
N SER A 28 -12.24 -28.95 7.67
CA SER A 28 -11.49 -29.04 8.92
C SER A 28 -12.28 -28.44 10.08
N VAL A 29 -12.81 -27.22 9.90
CA VAL A 29 -13.63 -26.54 10.91
C VAL A 29 -14.87 -27.36 11.22
N ALA A 30 -15.62 -27.80 10.21
CA ALA A 30 -16.81 -28.61 10.39
C ALA A 30 -16.51 -29.93 11.13
N TYR A 31 -15.43 -30.62 10.75
CA TYR A 31 -14.99 -31.85 11.38
C TYR A 31 -14.58 -31.65 12.84
N ILE A 32 -13.78 -30.61 13.13
CA ILE A 32 -13.37 -30.26 14.50
C ILE A 32 -14.58 -29.88 15.35
N SER A 33 -15.49 -29.05 14.85
CA SER A 33 -16.72 -28.67 15.53
C SER A 33 -17.60 -29.89 15.83
N HIS A 34 -17.81 -30.78 14.86
CA HIS A 34 -18.57 -32.02 15.06
C HIS A 34 -17.90 -32.92 16.12
N ARG A 35 -16.58 -33.12 16.04
CA ARG A 35 -15.84 -33.94 17.03
C ARG A 35 -15.86 -33.33 18.42
N TYR A 36 -15.80 -32.00 18.53
CA TYR A 36 -15.93 -31.30 19.80
C TYR A 36 -17.31 -31.49 20.44
N LEU A 37 -18.37 -31.34 19.64
CA LEU A 37 -19.75 -31.54 20.11
C LEU A 37 -19.98 -32.97 20.61
N HIS A 38 -19.37 -33.97 19.97
CA HIS A 38 -19.53 -35.37 20.36
C HIS A 38 -18.55 -35.84 21.45
N SER A 39 -17.38 -35.22 21.57
CA SER A 39 -16.36 -35.61 22.55
C SER A 39 -15.65 -34.40 23.14
N ARG A 40 -16.10 -33.97 24.33
CA ARG A 40 -15.46 -32.86 25.08
C ARG A 40 -14.00 -33.12 25.45
N LYS A 41 -13.55 -34.38 25.41
CA LYS A 41 -12.14 -34.74 25.66
C LYS A 41 -11.23 -34.42 24.46
N PHE A 42 -11.78 -34.19 23.27
CA PHE A 42 -11.01 -33.97 22.04
C PHE A 42 -9.97 -32.84 22.16
N PHE A 43 -10.32 -31.72 22.81
CA PHE A 43 -9.38 -30.60 22.98
C PHE A 43 -8.37 -30.76 24.12
N LYS A 44 -8.53 -31.78 24.99
CA LYS A 44 -7.49 -32.08 25.99
C LYS A 44 -6.23 -32.59 25.31
N ASP A 45 -6.39 -33.43 24.28
CA ASP A 45 -5.27 -34.03 23.57
C ASP A 45 -4.79 -33.15 22.41
N LYS A 46 -5.68 -32.32 21.85
CA LYS A 46 -5.42 -31.47 20.68
C LYS A 46 -5.67 -29.99 20.93
N THR A 47 -5.17 -29.46 22.06
CA THR A 47 -5.35 -28.04 22.42
C THR A 47 -4.80 -27.10 21.34
N TRP A 48 -3.73 -27.50 20.64
CA TRP A 48 -3.16 -26.72 19.53
C TRP A 48 -4.14 -26.50 18.36
N LEU A 49 -5.06 -27.44 18.08
CA LEU A 49 -6.11 -27.25 17.07
C LEU A 49 -7.10 -26.16 17.47
N LEU A 50 -7.43 -26.07 18.76
CA LEU A 50 -8.27 -25.00 19.28
C LEU A 50 -7.60 -23.64 19.12
N ILE A 51 -6.30 -23.55 19.44
CA ILE A 51 -5.51 -22.33 19.24
C ILE A 51 -5.52 -21.93 17.75
N CYS A 52 -5.29 -22.89 16.84
CA CYS A 52 -5.32 -22.63 15.40
C CYS A 52 -6.70 -22.20 14.90
N LEU A 53 -7.78 -22.79 15.44
CA LEU A 53 -9.14 -22.41 15.12
C LEU A 53 -9.44 -20.98 15.57
N ILE A 54 -9.15 -20.65 16.83
CA ILE A 54 -9.32 -19.31 17.39
C ILE A 54 -8.49 -18.30 16.59
N TRP A 55 -7.23 -18.61 16.29
CA TRP A 55 -6.35 -17.77 15.49
C TRP A 55 -6.90 -17.54 14.09
N THR A 56 -7.39 -18.59 13.42
CA THR A 56 -7.98 -18.49 12.08
C THR A 56 -9.24 -17.64 12.09
N VAL A 57 -10.11 -17.79 13.11
CA VAL A 57 -11.30 -16.96 13.28
C VAL A 57 -10.93 -15.51 13.55
N PHE A 58 -9.99 -15.25 14.46
CA PHE A 58 -9.52 -13.90 14.77
C PHE A 58 -8.92 -13.20 13.55
N THR A 59 -8.03 -13.89 12.82
CA THR A 59 -7.42 -13.33 11.62
C THR A 59 -8.41 -13.15 10.47
N PHE A 60 -9.42 -14.02 10.37
CA PHE A 60 -10.53 -13.85 9.43
C PHE A 60 -11.41 -12.64 9.77
N ILE A 61 -11.71 -12.39 11.05
CA ILE A 61 -12.42 -11.18 11.48
C ILE A 61 -11.59 -9.93 11.15
N GLY A 62 -10.29 -9.95 11.43
CA GLY A 62 -9.38 -8.85 11.06
C GLY A 62 -9.32 -8.61 9.55
N LEU A 63 -9.37 -9.68 8.75
CA LEU A 63 -9.46 -9.59 7.29
C LEU A 63 -10.78 -8.95 6.83
N MET A 64 -11.88 -9.19 7.55
CA MET A 64 -13.19 -8.58 7.29
C MET A 64 -13.33 -7.17 7.92
N GLY A 65 -12.25 -6.63 8.50
CA GLY A 65 -12.24 -5.34 9.22
C GLY A 65 -12.82 -4.17 8.43
N ALA A 66 -12.69 -4.15 7.10
CA ALA A 66 -13.24 -3.09 6.24
C ALA A 66 -14.78 -3.03 6.24
N VAL A 67 -15.47 -4.12 6.56
CA VAL A 67 -16.94 -4.20 6.60
C VAL A 67 -17.47 -4.05 8.03
N LEU A 68 -16.59 -4.12 9.04
CA LEU A 68 -16.94 -4.03 10.44
C LEU A 68 -16.92 -2.56 10.90
N PRO A 69 -17.73 -2.17 11.90
CA PRO A 69 -17.77 -0.81 12.43
C PRO A 69 -16.44 -0.39 13.07
N VAL A 70 -15.64 -1.37 13.53
CA VAL A 70 -14.27 -1.14 13.99
C VAL A 70 -13.34 -1.62 12.90
N SER A 71 -12.78 -0.68 12.14
CA SER A 71 -11.83 -0.98 11.08
C SER A 71 -10.49 -1.38 11.67
N VAL A 72 -10.09 -2.62 11.41
CA VAL A 72 -8.72 -3.11 11.64
C VAL A 72 -8.05 -3.19 10.28
N TYR A 73 -6.79 -2.76 10.16
CA TYR A 73 -6.07 -2.66 8.89
C TYR A 73 -5.95 -4.04 8.17
N PRO A 74 -6.84 -4.37 7.20
CA PRO A 74 -7.04 -5.75 6.75
C PRO A 74 -5.82 -6.30 6.00
N ALA A 75 -5.06 -5.41 5.35
CA ALA A 75 -3.86 -5.74 4.59
C ALA A 75 -2.83 -6.53 5.41
N ARG A 76 -2.74 -6.30 6.73
CA ARG A 76 -1.79 -7.02 7.60
C ARG A 76 -2.27 -8.42 7.98
N PHE A 77 -3.59 -8.63 8.05
CA PHE A 77 -4.16 -9.92 8.43
C PHE A 77 -4.00 -11.01 7.37
N TRP A 78 -3.83 -10.61 6.11
CA TRP A 78 -3.51 -11.52 5.01
C TRP A 78 -2.24 -12.34 5.24
N GLY A 79 -1.24 -11.79 5.93
CA GLY A 79 -0.01 -12.53 6.27
C GLY A 79 -0.20 -13.53 7.42
N PHE A 80 -1.18 -13.30 8.29
CA PHE A 80 -1.37 -14.08 9.52
C PHE A 80 -2.39 -15.22 9.36
N ILE A 81 -3.43 -15.03 8.54
CA ILE A 81 -4.44 -16.07 8.29
C ILE A 81 -3.90 -17.37 7.66
N PRO A 82 -2.88 -17.39 6.77
CA PRO A 82 -2.40 -18.63 6.18
C PRO A 82 -1.78 -19.57 7.21
N ILE A 83 -1.27 -19.06 8.33
CA ILE A 83 -0.63 -19.85 9.39
C ILE A 83 -1.66 -20.82 10.00
N GLY A 84 -2.74 -20.28 10.58
CA GLY A 84 -3.79 -21.10 11.17
C GLY A 84 -4.53 -21.94 10.12
N ALA A 85 -4.85 -21.33 8.98
CA ALA A 85 -5.61 -21.99 7.92
C ALA A 85 -4.85 -23.18 7.31
N SER A 86 -3.53 -23.07 7.09
CA SER A 86 -2.73 -24.18 6.54
C SER A 86 -2.61 -25.36 7.50
N ILE A 87 -2.48 -25.09 8.81
CA ILE A 87 -2.48 -26.13 9.84
C ILE A 87 -3.84 -26.85 9.86
N LEU A 88 -4.95 -26.12 9.81
CA LEU A 88 -6.29 -26.71 9.75
C LEU A 88 -6.50 -27.53 8.47
N ALA A 89 -6.07 -27.02 7.31
CA ALA A 89 -6.15 -27.73 6.04
C ALA A 89 -5.31 -29.01 6.04
N GLY A 90 -4.09 -28.96 6.60
CA GLY A 90 -3.21 -30.11 6.77
C GLY A 90 -3.82 -31.18 7.67
N TYR A 91 -4.45 -30.78 8.77
CA TYR A 91 -5.18 -31.71 9.64
C TYR A 91 -6.34 -32.42 8.91
N MET A 92 -7.09 -31.69 8.07
CA MET A 92 -8.15 -32.30 7.28
C MET A 92 -7.60 -33.28 6.23
N LEU A 93 -6.46 -32.94 5.62
CA LEU A 93 -5.77 -33.83 4.70
C LEU A 93 -5.33 -35.14 5.39
N GLU A 94 -4.80 -35.07 6.61
CA GLU A 94 -4.47 -36.24 7.43
C GLU A 94 -5.71 -37.13 7.67
N VAL A 95 -6.84 -36.53 8.06
CA VAL A 95 -8.10 -37.26 8.26
C VAL A 95 -8.58 -37.94 6.96
N ILE A 96 -8.46 -37.28 5.81
CA ILE A 96 -8.81 -37.85 4.50
C ILE A 96 -7.88 -39.04 4.18
N GLN A 97 -6.57 -38.89 4.39
CA GLN A 97 -5.59 -39.95 4.16
C GLN A 97 -5.86 -41.19 5.02
N GLU A 98 -6.21 -41.01 6.30
CA GLU A 98 -6.59 -42.10 7.19
C GLU A 98 -7.82 -42.84 6.65
N LYS A 99 -8.86 -42.10 6.21
CA LYS A 99 -10.06 -42.70 5.62
C LYS A 99 -9.78 -43.45 4.33
N VAL A 100 -8.96 -42.90 3.43
CA VAL A 100 -8.56 -43.57 2.19
C VAL A 100 -7.80 -44.87 2.48
N ARG A 101 -6.90 -44.86 3.48
CA ARG A 101 -6.18 -46.07 3.90
C ARG A 101 -7.14 -47.15 4.43
N LEU A 102 -8.14 -46.77 5.23
CA LEU A 102 -9.16 -47.69 5.74
C LEU A 102 -10.05 -48.30 4.64
N MET A 103 -10.20 -47.59 3.52
CA MET A 103 -10.92 -48.07 2.34
C MET A 103 -10.04 -48.90 1.39
N GLY A 104 -8.78 -49.16 1.74
CA GLY A 104 -7.83 -49.92 0.91
C GLY A 104 -7.20 -49.12 -0.24
N GLY A 105 -7.35 -47.79 -0.26
CA GLY A 105 -6.70 -46.91 -1.25
C GLY A 105 -5.31 -46.45 -0.83
N ASP A 106 -4.52 -45.94 -1.79
CA ASP A 106 -3.22 -45.32 -1.51
C ASP A 106 -3.38 -43.83 -1.12
N PRO A 107 -3.09 -43.41 0.13
CA PRO A 107 -3.20 -42.03 0.57
C PRO A 107 -2.24 -41.07 -0.17
N ARG A 108 -1.19 -41.57 -0.83
CA ARG A 108 -0.25 -40.74 -1.59
C ARG A 108 -0.91 -40.16 -2.84
N ILE A 109 -1.70 -40.97 -3.54
CA ILE A 109 -2.38 -40.57 -4.78
C ILE A 109 -3.36 -39.42 -4.49
N ILE A 110 -4.21 -39.56 -3.45
CA ILE A 110 -5.16 -38.50 -3.09
C ILE A 110 -4.44 -37.21 -2.65
N THR A 111 -3.29 -37.33 -2.00
CA THR A 111 -2.47 -36.18 -1.59
C THR A 111 -1.93 -35.42 -2.80
N ILE A 112 -1.38 -36.14 -3.78
CA ILE A 112 -0.88 -35.53 -5.03
C ILE A 112 -2.01 -34.84 -5.77
N ILE A 113 -3.19 -35.47 -5.87
CA ILE A 113 -4.37 -34.87 -6.51
C ILE A 113 -4.78 -33.58 -5.80
N ILE A 114 -4.90 -33.60 -4.47
CA ILE A 114 -5.28 -32.42 -3.68
C ILE A 114 -4.26 -31.30 -3.84
N LEU A 115 -2.96 -31.61 -3.76
CA LEU A 115 -1.90 -30.62 -3.94
C LEU A 115 -1.93 -30.01 -5.34
N PHE A 116 -2.12 -30.82 -6.37
CA PHE A 116 -2.27 -30.34 -7.75
C PHE A 116 -3.47 -29.40 -7.89
N LEU A 117 -4.62 -29.74 -7.30
CA LEU A 117 -5.81 -28.90 -7.30
C LEU A 117 -5.63 -27.58 -6.53
N ILE A 118 -4.87 -27.59 -5.43
CA ILE A 118 -4.48 -26.36 -4.71
C ILE A 118 -3.58 -25.49 -5.58
N VAL A 119 -2.58 -26.06 -6.25
CA VAL A 119 -1.69 -25.31 -7.16
C VAL A 119 -2.49 -24.71 -8.31
N LEU A 120 -3.40 -25.46 -8.94
CA LEU A 120 -4.22 -24.96 -10.03
C LEU A 120 -5.19 -23.84 -9.61
N THR A 121 -5.85 -23.98 -8.45
CA THR A 121 -6.89 -23.03 -8.03
C THR A 121 -6.37 -21.85 -7.21
N SER A 122 -5.20 -21.97 -6.59
CA SER A 122 -4.60 -20.92 -5.74
C SER A 122 -3.25 -20.46 -6.29
N GLY A 123 -2.32 -21.40 -6.47
CA GLY A 123 -0.94 -21.12 -6.86
C GLY A 123 -0.82 -20.40 -8.20
N TYR A 124 -1.53 -20.87 -9.23
CA TYR A 124 -1.48 -20.32 -10.59
C TYR A 124 -1.91 -18.84 -10.63
N TYR A 125 -3.05 -18.51 -10.01
CA TYR A 125 -3.54 -17.13 -9.98
C TYR A 125 -2.64 -16.21 -9.16
N LYS A 126 -2.10 -16.71 -8.03
CA LYS A 126 -1.11 -15.97 -7.24
C LYS A 126 0.16 -15.70 -8.02
N ALA A 127 0.72 -16.71 -8.68
CA ALA A 127 1.92 -16.57 -9.49
C ALA A 127 1.70 -15.56 -10.62
N ARG A 128 0.57 -15.63 -11.33
CA ARG A 128 0.26 -14.69 -12.42
C ARG A 128 0.17 -13.25 -11.96
N VAL A 129 -0.36 -13.01 -10.75
CA VAL A 129 -0.45 -11.66 -10.18
C VAL A 129 0.92 -11.18 -9.68
N GLN A 130 1.71 -12.07 -9.06
CA GLN A 130 3.04 -11.75 -8.51
C GLN A 130 4.13 -11.51 -9.57
N VAL A 131 3.99 -12.10 -10.76
CA VAL A 131 4.96 -11.95 -11.85
C VAL A 131 4.68 -10.71 -12.71
N LYS A 132 3.49 -10.12 -12.62
CA LYS A 132 3.23 -8.85 -13.30
C LYS A 132 4.12 -7.78 -12.66
N PRO A 133 4.73 -6.88 -13.47
CA PRO A 133 5.37 -5.69 -12.93
C PRO A 133 4.28 -4.95 -12.16
N TRP A 134 4.43 -4.96 -10.84
CA TRP A 134 3.57 -4.17 -9.98
C TRP A 134 3.81 -2.71 -10.33
N PRO A 135 2.76 -1.88 -10.44
CA PRO A 135 3.01 -0.47 -10.34
C PRO A 135 3.75 -0.29 -9.01
N SER A 136 4.99 0.20 -9.04
CA SER A 136 5.56 0.73 -7.82
C SER A 136 4.60 1.83 -7.32
N ASP A 137 4.59 2.16 -6.04
CA ASP A 137 3.73 3.26 -5.58
C ASP A 137 4.00 4.55 -6.41
N ILE A 138 5.27 4.92 -6.57
CA ILE A 138 6.05 4.79 -7.81
C ILE A 138 5.33 4.93 -9.18
N GLY A 139 5.23 3.79 -9.88
CA GLY A 139 4.77 3.51 -11.23
C GLY A 139 3.35 3.95 -11.59
N ILE A 140 2.47 4.19 -10.61
CA ILE A 140 1.17 4.84 -10.89
C ILE A 140 1.40 6.26 -11.45
N PHE A 141 2.54 6.86 -11.16
CA PHE A 141 2.89 8.22 -11.52
C PHE A 141 3.84 8.36 -12.73
N LEU A 142 4.21 7.25 -13.40
CA LEU A 142 5.45 7.21 -14.18
C LEU A 142 5.25 7.04 -15.67
N ASP A 143 5.40 8.17 -16.36
CA ASP A 143 6.53 8.26 -17.28
C ASP A 143 7.46 9.45 -16.92
N ASN A 144 6.95 10.59 -16.40
CA ASN A 144 7.79 11.79 -16.21
C ASN A 144 8.11 12.15 -14.74
N GLN A 145 7.45 11.54 -13.75
CA GLN A 145 7.74 11.87 -12.33
C GLN A 145 9.06 11.26 -11.81
N ILE A 146 9.55 10.16 -12.42
CA ILE A 146 10.81 9.48 -12.03
C ILE A 146 11.97 10.46 -12.03
N GLN A 147 12.02 11.38 -13.01
CA GLN A 147 13.18 12.24 -13.21
C GLN A 147 13.43 13.15 -12.01
N GLY A 148 12.37 13.63 -11.37
CA GLY A 148 12.50 14.44 -10.17
C GLY A 148 13.01 13.65 -8.96
N TYR A 149 12.58 12.39 -8.84
CA TYR A 149 13.08 11.46 -7.84
C TYR A 149 14.55 11.07 -8.10
N VAL A 150 14.96 10.91 -9.36
CA VAL A 150 16.37 10.66 -9.72
C VAL A 150 17.24 11.85 -9.32
N ASN A 151 16.76 13.07 -9.48
CA ASN A 151 17.49 14.26 -8.99
C ASN A 151 17.62 14.26 -7.48
N LEU A 152 16.57 13.86 -6.77
CA LEU A 152 16.60 13.72 -5.32
C LEU A 152 17.68 12.71 -4.90
N ALA A 153 17.85 11.60 -5.62
CA ALA A 153 18.87 10.60 -5.33
C ALA A 153 20.33 11.12 -5.41
N HIS A 154 20.58 12.18 -6.18
CA HIS A 154 21.91 12.80 -6.28
C HIS A 154 22.27 13.68 -5.08
N LEU A 155 21.31 14.05 -4.23
CA LEU A 155 21.59 14.79 -3.00
C LEU A 155 22.27 13.88 -1.96
N PRO A 156 23.07 14.45 -1.04
CA PRO A 156 23.66 13.69 0.06
C PRO A 156 22.61 12.91 0.89
N PRO A 157 22.99 11.75 1.47
CA PRO A 157 22.16 11.07 2.46
C PRO A 157 21.74 12.00 3.60
N ASN A 158 20.53 11.82 4.13
CA ASN A 158 19.96 12.61 5.22
C ASN A 158 19.73 14.11 4.95
N THR A 159 19.89 14.58 3.71
CA THR A 159 19.47 15.94 3.34
C THR A 159 17.99 16.13 3.68
N MET A 160 17.67 17.23 4.38
CA MET A 160 16.32 17.51 4.84
C MET A 160 15.47 18.06 3.68
N VAL A 161 14.46 17.30 3.25
CA VAL A 161 13.60 17.66 2.12
C VAL A 161 12.14 17.62 2.55
N TYR A 162 11.44 18.73 2.35
CA TYR A 162 10.02 18.85 2.66
C TYR A 162 9.18 18.60 1.40
N PRO A 163 8.44 17.48 1.30
CA PRO A 163 7.51 17.25 0.20
C PRO A 163 6.21 18.00 0.47
N LEU A 164 5.89 19.02 -0.32
CA LEU A 164 4.75 19.91 -0.05
C LEU A 164 3.40 19.19 -0.16
N CYS A 165 3.22 18.37 -1.20
CA CYS A 165 1.91 17.84 -1.59
C CYS A 165 1.89 16.31 -1.65
N MET A 166 2.92 15.66 -1.11
CA MET A 166 3.13 14.22 -1.16
C MET A 166 3.55 13.69 0.21
N GLU A 167 3.45 12.37 0.37
CA GLU A 167 3.81 11.71 1.62
C GLU A 167 5.33 11.67 1.82
N ASP A 168 5.78 11.92 3.05
CA ASP A 168 7.20 11.90 3.45
C ASP A 168 7.91 10.57 3.15
N LYS A 169 7.16 9.46 3.05
CA LYS A 169 7.71 8.14 2.75
C LYS A 169 8.46 8.08 1.42
N TYR A 170 8.09 8.91 0.44
CA TYR A 170 8.76 8.93 -0.86
C TYR A 170 10.11 9.62 -0.78
N VAL A 171 10.22 10.69 0.01
CA VAL A 171 11.50 11.36 0.31
C VAL A 171 12.40 10.44 1.12
N ILE A 172 11.85 9.84 2.19
CA ILE A 172 12.59 8.91 3.06
C ILE A 172 13.08 7.68 2.30
N GLY A 173 12.27 7.17 1.37
CA GLY A 173 12.63 6.05 0.51
C GLY A 173 13.83 6.33 -0.41
N MET A 174 14.18 7.60 -0.65
CA MET A 174 15.32 8.03 -1.46
C MET A 174 16.54 8.41 -0.61
N ASP A 175 16.61 7.90 0.63
CA ASP A 175 17.68 8.17 1.59
C ASP A 175 17.82 9.68 1.90
N LYS A 176 16.67 10.35 2.03
CA LYS A 176 16.56 11.75 2.45
C LYS A 176 15.76 11.83 3.73
N MET A 177 15.87 12.95 4.42
CA MET A 177 15.24 13.12 5.72
C MET A 177 14.00 14.00 5.60
N SER A 178 12.92 13.55 6.24
CA SER A 178 11.76 14.37 6.56
C SER A 178 11.23 13.95 7.93
N LEU A 179 10.40 14.76 8.57
CA LEU A 179 9.93 14.55 9.95
C LEU A 179 8.42 14.24 10.02
N PRO A 180 7.92 13.14 9.42
CA PRO A 180 6.48 12.82 9.44
C PRO A 180 5.93 12.49 10.83
N TRP A 181 6.79 12.19 11.80
CA TRP A 181 6.41 11.92 13.19
C TRP A 181 6.41 13.17 14.07
N ASP A 182 6.98 14.28 13.60
CA ASP A 182 6.96 15.52 14.36
C ASP A 182 5.56 16.13 14.33
N ARG A 183 4.98 16.36 15.51
CA ARG A 183 3.59 16.81 15.64
C ARG A 183 3.34 18.13 14.94
N ASN A 184 4.29 19.06 15.00
CA ASN A 184 4.14 20.37 14.38
C ASN A 184 4.22 20.28 12.86
N THR A 185 5.10 19.43 12.33
CA THR A 185 5.18 19.10 10.91
C THR A 185 3.86 18.51 10.40
N VAL A 186 3.26 17.58 11.14
CA VAL A 186 1.94 16.99 10.80
C VAL A 186 0.82 18.04 10.82
N ILE A 187 0.75 18.87 11.86
CA ILE A 187 -0.24 19.96 11.96
C ILE A 187 -0.07 20.94 10.79
N PHE A 188 1.18 21.35 10.54
CA PHE A 188 1.50 22.30 9.47
C PHE A 188 1.09 21.75 8.10
N ARG A 189 1.34 20.46 7.83
CA ARG A 189 0.92 19.76 6.62
C ARG A 189 -0.59 19.75 6.44
N HIS A 190 -1.38 19.50 7.48
CA HIS A 190 -2.84 19.57 7.39
C HIS A 190 -3.40 20.99 7.20
N SER A 191 -2.58 22.02 7.43
CA SER A 191 -2.92 23.41 7.17
C SER A 191 -2.35 23.96 5.85
N SER A 192 -1.79 23.09 4.99
CA SER A 192 -1.08 23.47 3.76
C SER A 192 -1.86 24.40 2.85
N ASP A 193 -3.17 24.17 2.76
CA ASP A 193 -4.07 24.84 1.82
C ASP A 193 -4.29 26.33 2.14
N LYS A 194 -3.85 26.76 3.33
CA LYS A 194 -3.99 28.15 3.81
C LYS A 194 -2.65 28.81 4.08
N LEU A 195 -1.54 28.19 3.66
CA LEU A 195 -0.22 28.69 4.01
C LEU A 195 0.07 30.00 3.26
N ASN A 196 0.57 30.97 4.02
CA ASN A 196 1.22 32.15 3.47
C ASN A 196 2.70 31.80 3.14
N PRO A 197 3.26 32.31 2.02
CA PRO A 197 4.67 32.13 1.64
C PRO A 197 5.66 32.32 2.80
N SER A 198 5.47 33.37 3.59
CA SER A 198 6.36 33.71 4.69
C SER A 198 6.24 32.71 5.85
N GLN A 199 5.06 32.10 6.04
CA GLN A 199 4.87 31.04 7.04
C GLN A 199 5.56 29.75 6.63
N LEU A 200 5.51 29.37 5.35
CA LEU A 200 6.25 28.20 4.86
C LEU A 200 7.75 28.43 4.98
N THR A 201 8.25 29.57 4.53
CA THR A 201 9.69 29.88 4.64
C THR A 201 10.17 29.83 6.10
N LYS A 202 9.37 30.39 7.01
CA LYS A 202 9.65 30.31 8.46
C LYS A 202 9.63 28.86 8.94
N PHE A 203 8.66 28.06 8.52
CA PHE A 203 8.56 26.65 8.88
C PHE A 203 9.78 25.86 8.39
N LEU A 204 10.13 25.95 7.10
CA LEU A 204 11.27 25.25 6.51
C LEU A 204 12.56 25.58 7.27
N ARG A 205 12.80 26.85 7.59
CA ARG A 205 13.95 27.29 8.39
C ARG A 205 13.91 26.82 9.84
N THR A 206 12.73 26.71 10.44
CA THR A 206 12.59 26.28 11.85
C THR A 206 12.93 24.80 12.02
N TYR A 207 12.67 23.98 11.00
CA TYR A 207 12.91 22.54 10.99
C TYR A 207 14.09 22.13 10.12
N ASP A 208 14.97 23.08 9.77
CA ASP A 208 16.19 22.87 8.99
C ASP A 208 15.98 22.13 7.66
N TYR A 209 14.84 22.34 7.00
CA TYR A 209 14.61 21.83 5.64
C TYR A 209 15.46 22.59 4.63
N GLU A 210 16.36 21.88 3.95
CA GLU A 210 17.26 22.40 2.92
C GLU A 210 16.57 22.54 1.57
N TYR A 211 15.60 21.67 1.29
CA TYR A 211 14.88 21.65 0.03
C TYR A 211 13.38 21.55 0.20
N LEU A 212 12.67 22.25 -0.67
CA LEU A 212 11.23 22.12 -0.88
C LEU A 212 11.00 21.33 -2.17
N MET A 213 10.20 20.26 -2.09
CA MET A 213 9.84 19.43 -3.23
C MET A 213 8.38 19.65 -3.60
N ILE A 214 8.16 20.05 -4.86
CA ILE A 214 6.83 20.28 -5.43
C ILE A 214 6.64 19.36 -6.63
N GLU A 215 5.55 18.60 -6.60
CA GLU A 215 5.23 17.59 -7.61
C GLU A 215 4.10 18.04 -8.53
N SER A 216 4.02 17.45 -9.72
CA SER A 216 2.97 17.76 -10.70
C SER A 216 1.56 17.52 -10.16
N TYR A 217 1.39 16.51 -9.30
CA TYR A 217 0.13 16.26 -8.61
C TYR A 217 -0.36 17.48 -7.82
N CYS A 218 0.55 18.24 -7.23
CA CYS A 218 0.20 19.47 -6.53
C CYS A 218 -0.39 20.53 -7.45
N VAL A 219 0.21 20.67 -8.64
CA VAL A 219 -0.26 21.58 -9.68
C VAL A 219 -1.62 21.11 -10.20
N GLU A 220 -1.80 19.81 -10.43
CA GLU A 220 -3.06 19.23 -10.91
C GLU A 220 -4.20 19.42 -9.90
N GLN A 221 -3.93 19.22 -8.61
CA GLN A 221 -4.91 19.45 -7.55
C GLN A 221 -5.30 20.93 -7.47
N CYS A 222 -4.31 21.82 -7.49
CA CYS A 222 -4.52 23.27 -7.52
C CYS A 222 -5.31 23.75 -8.76
N VAL A 223 -5.05 23.16 -9.94
CA VAL A 223 -5.85 23.41 -11.16
C VAL A 223 -7.29 22.96 -10.97
N THR A 224 -7.48 21.75 -10.44
CA THR A 224 -8.82 21.17 -10.20
C THR A 224 -9.63 22.03 -9.23
N ASP A 225 -9.01 22.51 -8.16
CA ASP A 225 -9.64 23.41 -7.19
C ASP A 225 -9.97 24.76 -7.82
N THR A 226 -9.04 25.36 -8.57
CA THR A 226 -9.26 26.63 -9.29
C THR A 226 -10.45 26.53 -10.25
N MET A 227 -10.55 25.43 -11.01
CA MET A 227 -11.67 25.19 -11.93
C MET A 227 -13.00 25.00 -11.19
N LYS A 228 -12.99 24.37 -10.01
CA LYS A 228 -14.17 24.18 -9.17
C LYS A 228 -14.70 25.51 -8.61
N TYR A 229 -13.82 26.44 -8.24
CA TYR A 229 -14.22 27.74 -7.69
C TYR A 229 -14.61 28.77 -8.75
N HIS A 230 -14.03 28.70 -9.96
CA HIS A 230 -14.27 29.68 -11.03
C HIS A 230 -15.24 29.22 -12.13
N ALA A 231 -16.04 28.17 -11.86
CA ALA A 231 -17.15 27.67 -12.69
C ALA A 231 -16.91 27.75 -14.22
N GLU A 232 -16.36 26.68 -14.83
CA GLU A 232 -16.21 26.38 -16.27
C GLU A 232 -15.68 27.48 -17.24
N THR A 233 -15.50 28.72 -16.80
CA THR A 233 -15.13 29.87 -17.64
C THR A 233 -13.62 30.00 -17.84
N VAL A 234 -12.82 29.28 -17.05
CA VAL A 234 -11.35 29.29 -17.13
C VAL A 234 -10.88 28.04 -17.85
N SER A 235 -10.13 28.21 -18.95
CA SER A 235 -9.50 27.09 -19.64
C SER A 235 -8.50 26.38 -18.73
N LYS A 236 -8.33 25.06 -18.89
CA LYS A 236 -7.37 24.25 -18.13
C LYS A 236 -5.94 24.83 -18.19
N SER A 237 -5.54 25.36 -19.35
CA SER A 237 -4.23 26.03 -19.52
C SER A 237 -4.09 27.27 -18.64
N ARG A 238 -5.10 28.14 -18.62
CA ARG A 238 -5.08 29.38 -17.81
C ARG A 238 -5.14 29.09 -16.31
N ALA A 239 -5.90 28.07 -15.89
CA ALA A 239 -5.92 27.61 -14.51
C ALA A 239 -4.54 27.06 -14.09
N ARG A 240 -3.84 26.35 -14.99
CA ARG A 240 -2.47 25.88 -14.76
C ARG A 240 -1.50 27.04 -14.63
N ASP A 241 -1.54 28.01 -15.53
CA ASP A 241 -0.67 29.19 -15.48
C ASP A 241 -0.91 30.00 -14.20
N GLN A 242 -2.17 30.19 -13.80
CA GLN A 242 -2.52 30.87 -12.56
C GLN A 242 -1.99 30.09 -11.34
N CYS A 243 -2.11 28.76 -11.33
CA CYS A 243 -1.55 27.95 -10.27
C CYS A 243 -0.01 28.05 -10.22
N ILE A 244 0.66 27.97 -11.36
CA ILE A 244 2.12 28.11 -11.47
C ILE A 244 2.54 29.52 -11.02
N GLN A 245 1.80 30.57 -11.37
CA GLN A 245 2.07 31.94 -10.92
C GLN A 245 1.84 32.11 -9.42
N ASN A 246 0.80 31.49 -8.85
CA ASN A 246 0.57 31.49 -7.42
C ASN A 246 1.69 30.74 -6.69
N LEU A 247 2.12 29.58 -7.20
CA LEU A 247 3.27 28.84 -6.67
C LEU A 247 4.55 29.65 -6.84
N ALA A 248 4.79 30.25 -8.00
CA ALA A 248 6.01 31.03 -8.28
C ALA A 248 6.08 32.32 -7.47
N SER A 249 4.96 33.04 -7.29
CA SER A 249 4.90 34.20 -6.40
C SER A 249 5.10 33.79 -4.94
N PHE A 250 4.57 32.62 -4.56
CA PHE A 250 4.80 32.02 -3.26
C PHE A 250 6.26 31.60 -3.05
N LEU A 251 6.98 31.32 -4.13
CA LEU A 251 8.39 30.97 -4.11
C LEU A 251 9.31 32.16 -4.39
N GLY A 252 8.81 33.31 -4.82
CA GLY A 252 9.63 34.52 -5.07
C GLY A 252 10.28 35.09 -3.81
N GLU A 253 9.80 34.69 -2.62
CA GLU A 253 10.47 34.95 -1.33
C GLU A 253 11.57 33.93 -0.99
N LEU A 254 11.61 32.80 -1.69
CA LEU A 254 12.61 31.74 -1.57
C LEU A 254 13.59 31.86 -2.75
N VAL A 255 14.88 31.71 -2.50
CA VAL A 255 15.88 31.77 -3.58
C VAL A 255 15.67 30.54 -4.46
N VAL A 256 15.03 30.73 -5.61
CA VAL A 256 14.77 29.65 -6.58
C VAL A 256 16.09 29.28 -7.26
N HIS A 257 16.77 28.26 -6.74
CA HIS A 257 17.85 27.60 -7.44
C HIS A 257 17.29 26.46 -8.30
N ASN A 258 17.20 26.71 -9.62
CA ASN A 258 16.94 25.77 -10.71
C ASN A 258 15.48 25.30 -10.91
N VAL A 259 14.73 26.02 -11.76
CA VAL A 259 13.84 25.36 -12.74
C VAL A 259 14.74 25.06 -13.92
N TYR A 260 15.09 23.78 -14.16
CA TYR A 260 15.91 23.27 -15.28
C TYR A 260 16.42 24.29 -16.33
N GLU A 261 17.33 25.19 -15.94
CA GLU A 261 18.33 25.80 -16.79
C GLU A 261 19.47 26.30 -15.88
N ARG A 262 20.69 25.82 -16.14
CA ARG A 262 21.88 26.03 -15.30
C ARG A 262 22.14 27.52 -15.03
N ARG A 263 22.33 27.87 -13.74
CA ARG A 263 23.59 28.41 -13.19
C ARG A 263 23.53 28.58 -11.66
N TYR A 264 24.62 28.15 -11.02
CA TYR A 264 24.92 28.25 -9.60
C TYR A 264 25.28 29.69 -9.19
N THR A 265 24.82 30.13 -8.00
CA THR A 265 25.60 30.85 -6.95
C THR A 265 24.71 31.15 -5.72
N ASP A 266 25.13 30.72 -4.52
CA ASP A 266 24.70 31.05 -3.12
C ASP A 266 23.24 31.50 -2.87
N ASN A 267 22.39 30.85 -2.04
CA ASN A 267 22.56 30.53 -0.62
C ASN A 267 21.46 29.53 -0.13
N LYS A 268 21.90 28.41 0.47
CA LYS A 268 21.29 27.48 1.47
C LYS A 268 19.86 26.91 1.38
N THR A 269 18.99 27.32 0.46
CA THR A 269 17.70 26.62 0.28
C THR A 269 17.43 26.42 -1.19
N GLY A 270 17.43 25.17 -1.64
CA GLY A 270 17.16 24.82 -3.04
C GLY A 270 15.70 24.48 -3.25
N LEU A 271 15.19 24.77 -4.43
CA LEU A 271 13.83 24.43 -4.81
C LEU A 271 13.88 23.35 -5.89
N PHE A 272 13.33 22.18 -5.58
CA PHE A 272 13.21 21.12 -6.58
C PHE A 272 11.83 21.17 -7.20
N PHE A 273 11.78 21.67 -8.43
CA PHE A 273 10.64 21.52 -9.30
C PHE A 273 10.77 20.25 -10.12
N ILE A 274 9.79 19.37 -9.96
CA ILE A 274 9.60 18.25 -10.87
C ILE A 274 8.62 18.73 -11.94
N GLN A 275 9.14 19.35 -12.99
CA GLN A 275 8.32 19.85 -14.09
C GLN A 275 8.03 18.72 -15.08
N HIS A 276 6.75 18.46 -15.33
CA HIS A 276 6.28 17.59 -16.42
C HIS A 276 6.37 18.34 -17.76
N ASN A 277 7.13 17.81 -18.71
CA ASN A 277 6.90 18.08 -20.12
C ASN A 277 5.69 17.25 -20.56
N TYR A 278 4.57 17.92 -20.83
CA TYR A 278 3.53 17.35 -21.69
C TYR A 278 3.89 17.85 -23.09
N GLU A 279 4.42 16.97 -23.94
CA GLU A 279 4.30 17.17 -25.38
C GLU A 279 2.85 16.84 -25.73
N ASP A 280 2.17 17.77 -26.42
CA ASP A 280 0.77 17.66 -26.83
C ASP A 280 0.49 16.43 -27.71
#